data_AF-A0A6L7MEW5-F1
#
_entry.id   AF-A0A6L7MEW5-F1
#
_cell.length_a   1.000
_cell.length_b   1.000
_cell.length_c   1.000
_cell.angle_alpha   90.00
_cell.angle_beta   90.00
_cell.angle_gamma   90.00
#
_symmetry.space_group_name_H-M   'P 1'
#
loop_
_entity.id
_entity.type
_entity.pdbx_description
1 polymer ?
#
loop_
_entity_poly.entity_id
_entity_poly.type
_entity_poly.pdbx_seq_one_letter_code
_entity_poly.pdbx_strand_id
1 'polypeptide(L)'
;MNTFSTVEELIQILDENPELLEALRSRILTQELLNLPQAHAEFVAEMRGFVAEMREFVAATNRNFQRLSNDFGNFRGAYAETAVEKNSIVIVMDLSEAVGLGLDELTARNLEQKDLAAMVRHSGDTSDLSRGELRSFYQSDLVIEANDASGETHYIVIEASYTCNGRDTTRALSHARLLKRFTGRPTHPVVAGVRRDIGIQPDIDDGKVFWHQIDEDQLKP
;
A
#
# COMPACT_ATOMS: atom_id res chain seq x y z
N MET A 1 -47.67 47.55 53.75
CA MET A 1 -46.35 46.91 53.57
C MET A 1 -46.58 45.43 53.71
N ASN A 2 -46.60 44.67 52.61
CA ASN A 2 -46.61 43.22 52.71
C ASN A 2 -45.21 42.79 53.14
N THR A 3 -45.07 42.46 54.41
CA THR A 3 -43.87 41.84 54.99
C THR A 3 -43.93 40.35 54.75
N PHE A 4 -42.99 39.83 53.96
CA PHE A 4 -42.75 38.40 53.79
C PHE A 4 -41.87 37.93 54.95
N SER A 5 -42.22 36.81 55.55
CA SER A 5 -41.60 36.26 56.75
C SER A 5 -40.64 35.12 56.46
N THR A 6 -40.73 34.52 55.27
CA THR A 6 -39.92 33.37 54.85
C THR A 6 -39.47 33.50 53.39
N VAL A 7 -38.43 32.74 53.03
CA VAL A 7 -37.94 32.67 51.64
C VAL A 7 -38.98 31.98 50.76
N GLU A 8 -39.74 31.04 51.31
CA GLU A 8 -40.84 30.34 50.63
C GLU A 8 -41.98 31.29 50.23
N GLU A 9 -42.38 32.23 51.10
CA GLU A 9 -43.38 33.26 50.76
C GLU A 9 -42.89 34.18 49.63
N LEU A 10 -41.60 34.48 49.59
CA LEU A 10 -40.99 35.28 48.51
C LEU A 10 -40.99 34.49 47.19
N ILE A 11 -40.62 33.21 47.20
CA ILE A 11 -40.64 32.35 46.00
C ILE A 11 -42.06 32.25 45.45
N GLN A 12 -43.05 32.01 46.30
CA GLN A 12 -44.45 31.87 45.87
C GLN A 12 -45.00 33.15 45.21
N ILE A 13 -44.68 34.33 45.76
CA ILE A 13 -45.08 35.61 45.16
C ILE A 13 -44.40 35.83 43.80
N LEU A 14 -43.14 35.42 43.65
CA LEU A 14 -42.40 35.53 42.38
C LEU A 14 -42.94 34.57 41.32
N ASP A 15 -43.36 33.36 41.70
CA ASP A 15 -43.99 32.39 40.79
C ASP A 15 -45.37 32.87 40.31
N GLU A 16 -46.13 33.57 41.16
CA GLU A 16 -47.46 34.11 40.85
C GLU A 16 -47.39 35.44 40.05
N ASN A 17 -46.24 36.14 40.05
CA ASN A 17 -46.08 37.45 39.43
C ASN A 17 -44.82 37.52 38.53
N PRO A 18 -44.94 37.14 37.24
CA PRO A 18 -43.81 37.08 36.31
C PRO A 18 -43.07 38.41 36.14
N GLU A 19 -43.78 39.53 36.20
CA GLU A 19 -43.19 40.87 36.06
C GLU A 19 -42.28 41.25 37.24
N LEU A 20 -42.62 40.82 38.47
CA LEU A 20 -41.79 41.03 39.66
C LEU A 20 -40.55 40.13 39.65
N LEU A 21 -40.71 38.89 39.19
CA LEU A 21 -39.59 37.98 38.98
C LEU A 21 -38.57 38.55 37.98
N GLU A 22 -39.03 39.14 36.87
CA GLU A 22 -38.13 39.77 35.90
C GLU A 22 -37.50 41.08 36.38
N ALA A 23 -38.23 41.88 37.15
CA ALA A 23 -37.67 43.08 37.79
C ALA A 23 -36.59 42.74 38.83
N LEU A 24 -36.77 41.64 39.58
CA LEU A 24 -35.81 41.14 40.55
C LEU A 24 -34.59 40.52 39.86
N ARG A 25 -34.80 39.72 38.79
CA ARG A 25 -33.72 39.18 37.94
C ARG A 25 -32.84 40.27 37.36
N SER A 26 -33.42 41.31 36.78
CA SER A 26 -32.69 42.45 36.21
C SER A 26 -31.91 43.29 37.25
N ARG A 27 -32.25 43.19 38.54
CA ARG A 27 -31.54 43.88 39.64
C ARG A 27 -30.39 43.04 40.22
N ILE A 28 -30.57 41.72 40.28
CA ILE A 28 -29.61 40.79 40.92
C ILE A 28 -28.61 40.22 39.90
N LEU A 29 -29.06 39.97 38.68
CA LEU A 29 -28.25 39.44 37.59
C LEU A 29 -27.92 40.57 36.61
N THR A 30 -26.66 40.64 36.18
CA THR A 30 -26.28 41.52 35.07
C THR A 30 -26.90 41.01 33.77
N GLN A 31 -27.09 41.90 32.79
CA GLN A 31 -27.62 41.52 31.47
C GLN A 31 -26.79 40.42 30.80
N GLU A 32 -25.49 40.36 31.07
CA GLU A 32 -24.59 39.29 30.63
C GLU A 32 -24.99 37.91 31.18
N LEU A 33 -25.37 37.82 32.46
CA LEU A 33 -25.82 36.58 33.09
C LEU A 33 -27.18 36.13 32.56
N LEU A 34 -28.07 37.08 32.23
CA LEU A 34 -29.38 36.78 31.63
C LEU A 34 -29.25 36.28 30.18
N ASN A 35 -28.27 36.79 29.43
CA ASN A 35 -28.06 36.43 28.02
C ASN A 35 -27.18 35.18 27.84
N LEU A 36 -26.52 34.70 28.90
CA LEU A 36 -25.59 33.57 28.85
C LEU A 36 -26.17 32.29 28.20
N PRO A 37 -27.43 31.87 28.48
CA PRO A 37 -27.99 30.67 27.84
C PRO A 37 -28.12 30.80 26.32
N GLN A 38 -28.47 32.00 25.84
CA GLN A 38 -28.56 32.29 24.41
C GLN A 38 -27.17 32.29 23.76
N ALA A 39 -26.21 33.01 24.34
CA ALA A 39 -24.84 33.05 23.84
C ALA A 39 -24.21 31.65 23.80
N HIS A 40 -24.49 30.81 24.80
CA HIS A 40 -24.06 29.41 24.83
C HIS A 40 -24.73 28.58 23.73
N ALA A 41 -26.03 28.77 23.47
CA ALA A 41 -26.74 28.06 22.41
C ALA A 41 -26.19 28.41 21.01
N GLU A 42 -25.91 29.69 20.77
CA GLU A 42 -25.30 30.19 19.54
C GLU A 42 -23.89 29.61 19.35
N PHE A 43 -23.04 29.67 20.38
CA PHE A 43 -21.72 29.04 20.36
C PHE A 43 -21.76 27.54 20.08
N VAL A 44 -22.68 26.80 20.72
CA VAL A 44 -22.84 25.35 20.48
C VAL A 44 -23.28 25.07 19.03
N ALA A 45 -24.14 25.92 18.45
CA ALA A 45 -24.56 25.78 17.07
C ALA A 45 -23.40 26.01 16.10
N GLU A 46 -22.62 27.07 16.29
CA GLU A 46 -21.41 27.37 15.50
C GLU A 46 -20.37 26.25 15.63
N MET A 47 -20.11 25.78 16.85
CA MET A 47 -19.18 24.68 17.11
C MET A 47 -19.61 23.39 16.42
N ARG A 48 -20.92 23.10 16.35
CA ARG A 48 -21.43 21.93 15.61
C ARG A 48 -21.19 22.07 14.11
N GLY A 49 -21.40 23.26 13.56
CA GLY A 49 -21.09 23.58 12.15
C GLY A 49 -19.60 23.38 11.85
N PHE A 50 -18.74 23.99 12.66
CA PHE A 50 -17.29 23.86 12.54
C PHE A 50 -16.82 22.39 12.63
N VAL A 51 -17.35 21.62 13.58
CA VAL A 51 -17.02 20.19 13.70
C VAL A 51 -17.45 19.39 12.46
N ALA A 52 -18.60 19.73 11.86
CA ALA A 52 -19.05 19.08 10.63
C ALA A 52 -18.12 19.38 9.45
N GLU A 53 -17.77 20.66 9.24
CA GLU A 53 -16.83 21.07 8.20
C GLU A 53 -15.45 20.44 8.37
N MET A 54 -14.94 20.41 9.61
CA MET A 54 -13.65 19.80 9.92
C MET A 54 -13.65 18.29 9.62
N ARG A 55 -14.75 17.58 9.91
CA ARG A 55 -14.88 16.16 9.58
C ARG A 55 -14.86 15.92 8.07
N GLU A 56 -15.56 16.75 7.30
CA GLU A 56 -15.56 16.66 5.84
C GLU A 56 -14.18 16.95 5.26
N PHE A 57 -13.51 17.99 5.76
CA PHE A 57 -12.15 18.35 5.38
C PHE A 57 -11.16 17.22 5.66
N VAL A 58 -11.20 16.61 6.86
CA VAL A 58 -10.35 15.47 7.21
C VAL A 58 -10.63 14.27 6.30
N ALA A 59 -11.90 13.97 6.03
CA ALA A 59 -12.26 12.88 5.12
C ALA A 59 -11.76 13.12 3.69
N ALA A 60 -11.89 14.35 3.17
CA ALA A 60 -11.39 14.71 1.85
C ALA A 60 -9.86 14.64 1.78
N THR A 61 -9.17 15.13 2.81
CA THR A 61 -7.71 15.10 2.92
C THR A 61 -7.19 13.66 2.96
N ASN A 62 -7.82 12.80 3.75
CA ASN A 62 -7.46 11.38 3.82
C ASN A 62 -7.63 10.67 2.47
N ARG A 63 -8.72 10.95 1.73
CA ARG A 63 -8.91 10.40 0.38
C ARG A 63 -7.83 10.85 -0.58
N ASN A 64 -7.46 12.13 -0.54
CA ASN A 64 -6.39 12.66 -1.39
C ASN A 64 -5.03 12.05 -1.03
N PHE A 65 -4.73 11.92 0.26
CA PHE A 65 -3.49 11.29 0.73
C PHE A 65 -3.41 9.81 0.29
N GLN A 66 -4.51 9.06 0.40
CA GLN A 66 -4.57 7.67 -0.07
C GLN A 66 -4.30 7.57 -1.59
N ARG A 67 -4.89 8.46 -2.39
CA ARG A 67 -4.63 8.51 -3.84
C ARG A 67 -3.16 8.79 -4.14
N LEU A 68 -2.58 9.82 -3.53
CA LEU A 68 -1.16 10.14 -3.70
C LEU A 68 -0.26 8.98 -3.27
N SER A 69 -0.58 8.31 -2.17
CA SER A 69 0.17 7.14 -1.70
C SER A 69 0.10 6.01 -2.72
N ASN A 70 -1.05 5.78 -3.36
CA ASN A 70 -1.20 4.76 -4.39
C ASN A 70 -0.42 5.12 -5.66
N ASP A 71 -0.54 6.36 -6.12
CA ASP A 71 0.19 6.85 -7.31
C ASP A 71 1.70 6.74 -7.09
N PHE A 72 2.17 7.14 -5.90
CA PHE A 72 3.58 7.02 -5.54
C PHE A 72 4.03 5.56 -5.42
N GLY A 73 3.16 4.67 -4.96
CA GLY A 73 3.38 3.23 -4.99
C GLY A 73 3.58 2.69 -6.41
N ASN A 74 2.74 3.12 -7.35
CA ASN A 74 2.85 2.73 -8.76
C ASN A 74 4.16 3.24 -9.38
N PHE A 75 4.54 4.50 -9.12
CA PHE A 75 5.81 5.04 -9.61
C PHE A 75 7.01 4.25 -9.06
N ARG A 76 7.02 3.98 -7.77
CA ARG A 76 8.08 3.19 -7.12
C ARG A 76 8.21 1.78 -7.70
N GLY A 77 7.08 1.14 -8.04
CA GLY A 77 7.07 -0.15 -8.75
C GLY A 77 7.75 -0.05 -10.11
N ALA A 78 7.34 0.91 -10.95
CA ALA A 78 7.92 1.11 -12.27
C ALA A 78 9.44 1.43 -12.23
N TYR A 79 9.90 2.18 -11.21
CA TYR A 79 11.33 2.41 -11.01
C TYR A 79 12.08 1.12 -10.64
N ALA A 80 11.49 0.24 -9.82
CA ALA A 80 12.09 -1.04 -9.48
C ALA A 80 12.19 -1.96 -10.71
N GLU A 81 11.12 -2.05 -11.51
CA GLU A 81 11.10 -2.79 -12.79
C GLU A 81 12.21 -2.30 -13.73
N THR A 82 12.30 -0.98 -13.91
CA THR A 82 13.35 -0.35 -14.75
C THR A 82 14.76 -0.63 -14.22
N ALA A 83 14.95 -0.59 -12.90
CA ALA A 83 16.24 -0.87 -12.28
C ALA A 83 16.65 -2.33 -12.49
N VAL A 84 15.72 -3.28 -12.36
CA VAL A 84 15.95 -4.70 -12.64
C VAL A 84 16.36 -4.92 -14.10
N GLU A 85 15.69 -4.28 -15.05
CA GLU A 85 16.04 -4.39 -16.47
C GLU A 85 17.46 -3.85 -16.74
N LYS A 86 17.77 -2.66 -16.23
CA LYS A 86 19.10 -2.01 -16.37
C LYS A 86 20.22 -2.82 -15.71
N ASN A 87 19.93 -3.53 -14.61
CA ASN A 87 20.92 -4.31 -13.84
C ASN A 87 20.79 -5.82 -14.07
N SER A 88 20.09 -6.25 -15.12
CA SER A 88 19.80 -7.67 -15.42
C SER A 88 21.05 -8.55 -15.39
N ILE A 89 22.16 -8.10 -15.99
CA ILE A 89 23.45 -8.82 -15.97
C ILE A 89 23.98 -9.02 -14.54
N VAL A 90 23.92 -7.98 -13.71
CA VAL A 90 24.39 -8.06 -12.31
C VAL A 90 23.56 -9.07 -11.52
N ILE A 91 22.24 -9.10 -11.75
CA ILE A 91 21.35 -10.09 -11.12
C ILE A 91 21.73 -11.51 -11.52
N VAL A 92 22.05 -11.74 -12.80
CA VAL A 92 22.53 -13.05 -13.28
C VAL A 92 23.83 -13.45 -12.58
N MET A 93 24.79 -12.51 -12.46
CA MET A 93 26.06 -12.76 -11.79
C MET A 93 25.87 -13.12 -10.31
N ASP A 94 25.09 -12.32 -9.58
CA ASP A 94 24.84 -12.54 -8.15
C ASP A 94 24.14 -13.89 -7.92
N LEU A 95 23.15 -14.22 -8.74
CA LEU A 95 22.49 -15.52 -8.70
C LEU A 95 23.50 -16.64 -8.99
N SER A 96 24.25 -16.52 -10.08
CA SER A 96 25.25 -17.50 -10.52
C SER A 96 26.25 -17.84 -9.42
N GLU A 97 26.74 -16.82 -8.71
CA GLU A 97 27.62 -16.97 -7.55
C GLU A 97 26.89 -17.67 -6.39
N ALA A 98 25.69 -17.20 -6.04
CA ALA A 98 24.92 -17.74 -4.92
C ALA A 98 24.53 -19.21 -5.08
N VAL A 99 24.19 -19.64 -6.30
CA VAL A 99 23.79 -21.04 -6.58
C VAL A 99 24.92 -21.90 -7.18
N GLY A 100 26.10 -21.32 -7.43
CA GLY A 100 27.28 -22.04 -7.92
C GLY A 100 27.13 -22.65 -9.30
N LEU A 101 26.31 -22.05 -10.18
CA LEU A 101 25.99 -22.61 -11.50
C LEU A 101 26.96 -22.19 -12.60
N GLY A 102 27.69 -21.08 -12.43
CA GLY A 102 28.55 -20.56 -13.50
C GLY A 102 27.74 -20.20 -14.75
N LEU A 103 26.61 -19.51 -14.56
CA LEU A 103 25.84 -18.91 -15.64
C LEU A 103 26.70 -17.91 -16.41
N ASP A 104 26.67 -18.00 -17.73
CA ASP A 104 27.41 -17.16 -18.66
C ASP A 104 26.62 -15.89 -18.96
N GLU A 105 27.02 -14.77 -18.34
CA GLU A 105 26.42 -13.46 -18.54
C GLU A 105 26.47 -12.96 -19.99
N LEU A 106 27.38 -13.46 -20.84
CA LEU A 106 27.45 -13.08 -22.25
C LEU A 106 26.34 -13.72 -23.08
N THR A 107 25.78 -14.84 -22.60
CA THR A 107 24.63 -15.51 -23.23
C THR A 107 23.30 -15.03 -22.67
N ALA A 108 23.32 -14.26 -21.57
CA ALA A 108 22.12 -13.78 -20.92
C ALA A 108 21.30 -12.87 -21.84
N ARG A 109 20.03 -13.20 -22.02
CA ARG A 109 19.09 -12.45 -22.85
C ARG A 109 17.76 -12.27 -22.14
N ASN A 110 17.28 -11.04 -22.09
CA ASN A 110 15.94 -10.72 -21.62
C ASN A 110 14.89 -11.25 -22.62
N LEU A 111 13.91 -11.99 -22.12
CA LEU A 111 12.80 -12.50 -22.90
C LEU A 111 11.65 -11.51 -22.91
N GLU A 112 11.09 -11.28 -24.09
CA GLU A 112 9.90 -10.46 -24.23
C GLU A 112 8.62 -11.30 -24.07
N GLN A 113 7.49 -10.62 -23.88
CA GLN A 113 6.18 -11.28 -23.80
C GLN A 113 5.87 -12.20 -25.00
N LYS A 114 6.37 -11.85 -26.20
CA LYS A 114 6.22 -12.69 -27.41
C LYS A 114 6.99 -14.02 -27.30
N ASP A 115 8.13 -14.02 -26.62
CA ASP A 115 8.96 -15.21 -26.38
C ASP A 115 8.23 -16.14 -25.40
N LEU A 116 7.70 -15.58 -24.30
CA LEU A 116 6.88 -16.32 -23.34
C LEU A 116 5.63 -16.93 -24.01
N ALA A 117 4.93 -16.15 -24.85
CA ALA A 117 3.78 -16.65 -25.60
C ALA A 117 4.15 -17.77 -26.57
N ALA A 118 5.34 -17.70 -27.19
CA ALA A 118 5.85 -18.78 -28.01
C ALA A 118 6.09 -20.03 -27.17
N MET A 119 6.75 -19.93 -26.01
CA MET A 119 6.99 -21.08 -25.12
C MET A 119 5.70 -21.78 -24.70
N VAL A 120 4.69 -21.01 -24.29
CA VAL A 120 3.38 -21.56 -23.91
C VAL A 120 2.74 -22.31 -25.08
N ARG A 121 2.76 -21.73 -26.29
CA ARG A 121 2.21 -22.37 -27.50
C ARG A 121 2.93 -23.68 -27.85
N HIS A 122 4.26 -23.73 -27.70
CA HIS A 122 5.05 -24.92 -28.02
C HIS A 122 4.90 -26.02 -26.96
N SER A 123 4.64 -25.68 -25.70
CA SER A 123 4.44 -26.66 -24.63
C SER A 123 3.23 -27.57 -24.83
N GLY A 124 2.20 -27.09 -25.55
CA GLY A 124 1.00 -27.85 -25.92
C GLY A 124 0.00 -28.12 -24.79
N ASP A 125 0.36 -27.95 -23.51
CA ASP A 125 -0.50 -28.24 -22.37
C ASP A 125 -0.67 -27.02 -21.42
N THR A 126 -1.82 -26.37 -21.57
CA THR A 126 -2.30 -25.29 -20.70
C THR A 126 -3.71 -25.58 -20.16
N SER A 127 -4.13 -26.85 -20.23
CA SER A 127 -5.52 -27.26 -20.05
C SER A 127 -6.07 -27.03 -18.63
N ASP A 128 -5.19 -27.06 -17.64
CA ASP A 128 -5.45 -26.83 -16.21
C ASP A 128 -5.19 -25.38 -15.76
N LEU A 129 -4.67 -24.52 -16.64
CA LEU A 129 -4.32 -23.15 -16.30
C LEU A 129 -5.47 -22.18 -16.58
N SER A 130 -5.79 -21.35 -15.59
CA SER A 130 -6.75 -20.28 -15.77
C SER A 130 -6.19 -19.17 -16.67
N ARG A 131 -7.09 -18.41 -17.31
CA ARG A 131 -6.71 -17.19 -18.04
C ARG A 131 -6.00 -16.16 -17.17
N GLY A 132 -6.30 -16.14 -15.87
CA GLY A 132 -5.65 -15.26 -14.89
C GLY A 132 -4.20 -15.64 -14.65
N GLU A 133 -3.92 -16.94 -14.50
CA GLU A 133 -2.55 -17.45 -14.32
C GLU A 133 -1.69 -17.18 -15.56
N LEU A 134 -2.20 -17.48 -16.77
CA LEU A 134 -1.48 -17.20 -18.00
C LEU A 134 -1.24 -15.69 -18.19
N ARG A 135 -2.23 -14.85 -17.89
CA ARG A 135 -2.06 -13.40 -17.95
C ARG A 135 -0.98 -12.93 -16.97
N SER A 136 -1.00 -13.41 -15.74
CA SER A 136 0.01 -13.07 -14.74
C SER A 136 1.41 -13.49 -15.19
N PHE A 137 1.56 -14.69 -15.77
CA PHE A 137 2.83 -15.16 -16.33
C PHE A 137 3.34 -14.29 -17.50
N TYR A 138 2.46 -13.84 -18.39
CA TYR A 138 2.84 -12.90 -19.44
C TYR A 138 3.17 -11.48 -18.94
N GLN A 139 2.91 -11.22 -17.66
CA GLN A 139 3.18 -9.96 -16.97
C GLN A 139 4.29 -10.12 -15.92
N SER A 140 5.11 -11.18 -16.01
CA SER A 140 6.36 -11.22 -15.25
C SER A 140 7.20 -9.98 -15.57
N ASP A 141 7.80 -9.39 -14.54
CA ASP A 141 8.50 -8.11 -14.69
C ASP A 141 9.77 -8.25 -15.52
N LEU A 142 10.54 -9.33 -15.29
CA LEU A 142 11.64 -9.71 -16.17
C LEU A 142 11.84 -11.22 -16.20
N VAL A 143 12.09 -11.78 -17.38
CA VAL A 143 12.55 -13.15 -17.55
C VAL A 143 13.85 -13.15 -18.34
N ILE A 144 14.86 -13.86 -17.87
CA ILE A 144 16.17 -13.96 -18.50
C ILE A 144 16.42 -15.43 -18.88
N GLU A 145 16.93 -15.63 -20.09
CA GLU A 145 17.50 -16.88 -20.58
C GLU A 145 19.02 -16.77 -20.52
N ALA A 146 19.71 -17.70 -19.89
CA ALA A 146 21.17 -17.75 -19.83
C ALA A 146 21.66 -19.20 -19.87
N ASN A 147 22.84 -19.45 -20.43
CA ASN A 147 23.43 -20.78 -20.41
C ASN A 147 24.42 -20.92 -19.26
N ASP A 148 24.59 -22.13 -18.73
CA ASP A 148 25.69 -22.44 -17.82
C ASP A 148 26.99 -22.77 -18.58
N ALA A 149 28.07 -23.01 -17.85
CA ALA A 149 29.36 -23.42 -18.41
C ALA A 149 29.32 -24.75 -19.19
N SER A 150 28.28 -25.58 -19.00
CA SER A 150 28.07 -26.82 -19.76
C SER A 150 27.28 -26.61 -21.05
N GLY A 151 26.68 -25.43 -21.23
CA GLY A 151 25.79 -25.09 -22.33
C GLY A 151 24.32 -25.46 -22.06
N GLU A 152 23.96 -25.85 -20.84
CA GLU A 152 22.56 -26.04 -20.44
C GLU A 152 21.89 -24.68 -20.29
N THR A 153 20.71 -24.53 -20.89
CA THR A 153 19.90 -23.31 -20.77
C THR A 153 19.16 -23.29 -19.44
N HIS A 154 19.33 -22.20 -18.69
CA HIS A 154 18.60 -21.85 -17.49
C HIS A 154 17.70 -20.64 -17.74
N TYR A 155 16.58 -20.61 -17.03
CA TYR A 155 15.72 -19.43 -16.98
C TYR A 155 15.74 -18.80 -15.60
N ILE A 156 15.63 -17.48 -15.56
CA ILE A 156 15.57 -16.69 -14.34
C ILE A 156 14.31 -15.84 -14.44
N VAL A 157 13.41 -15.95 -13.46
CA VAL A 157 12.18 -15.16 -13.41
C VAL A 157 12.28 -14.18 -12.25
N ILE A 158 12.19 -12.89 -12.56
CA ILE A 158 12.39 -11.82 -11.60
C ILE A 158 11.06 -11.08 -11.39
N GLU A 159 10.67 -10.96 -10.13
CA GLU A 159 9.58 -10.09 -9.67
C GLU A 159 10.19 -8.88 -8.94
N ALA A 160 9.89 -7.69 -9.44
CA ALA A 160 10.46 -6.43 -9.01
C ALA A 160 9.47 -5.66 -8.14
N SER A 161 9.91 -5.17 -6.99
CA SER A 161 9.10 -4.29 -6.17
C SER A 161 9.97 -3.33 -5.38
N TYR A 162 9.46 -2.14 -5.08
CA TYR A 162 10.15 -1.25 -4.15
C TYR A 162 10.25 -1.87 -2.75
N THR A 163 9.17 -2.53 -2.30
CA THR A 163 9.15 -3.31 -1.06
C THR A 163 8.61 -4.70 -1.36
N CYS A 164 9.53 -5.67 -1.41
CA CYS A 164 9.22 -7.05 -1.65
C CYS A 164 8.57 -7.72 -0.43
N ASN A 165 7.52 -8.49 -0.68
CA ASN A 165 6.71 -9.20 0.30
C ASN A 165 6.35 -10.60 -0.20
N GLY A 166 5.64 -11.38 0.62
CA GLY A 166 5.26 -12.77 0.28
C GLY A 166 4.44 -12.93 -1.01
N ARG A 167 3.78 -11.88 -1.51
CA ARG A 167 3.12 -11.94 -2.82
C ARG A 167 4.13 -11.98 -3.96
N ASP A 168 5.25 -11.26 -3.82
CA ASP A 168 6.31 -11.20 -4.82
C ASP A 168 7.03 -12.57 -4.89
N THR A 169 7.29 -13.21 -3.75
CA THR A 169 7.84 -14.59 -3.74
C THR A 169 6.86 -15.59 -4.34
N THR A 170 5.57 -15.49 -4.00
CA THR A 170 4.53 -16.35 -4.58
C THR A 170 4.45 -16.21 -6.10
N ARG A 171 4.53 -14.98 -6.63
CA ARG A 171 4.54 -14.73 -8.07
C ARG A 171 5.78 -15.33 -8.73
N ALA A 172 6.98 -15.03 -8.20
CA ALA A 172 8.24 -15.53 -8.74
C ALA A 172 8.26 -17.06 -8.78
N LEU A 173 7.86 -17.72 -7.68
CA LEU A 173 7.77 -19.18 -7.59
C LEU A 173 6.76 -19.76 -8.59
N SER A 174 5.57 -19.15 -8.67
CA SER A 174 4.52 -19.62 -9.59
C SER A 174 4.97 -19.52 -11.05
N HIS A 175 5.58 -18.40 -11.43
CA HIS A 175 6.05 -18.17 -12.79
C HIS A 175 7.27 -19.04 -13.12
N ALA A 176 8.21 -19.22 -12.18
CA ALA A 176 9.33 -20.15 -12.36
C ALA A 176 8.85 -21.59 -12.58
N ARG A 177 7.82 -22.02 -11.83
CA ARG A 177 7.19 -23.34 -12.02
C ARG A 177 6.54 -23.46 -13.40
N LEU A 178 5.85 -22.42 -13.87
CA LEU A 178 5.24 -22.41 -15.21
C LEU A 178 6.29 -22.45 -16.30
N LEU A 179 7.35 -21.66 -16.20
CA LEU A 179 8.42 -21.63 -17.18
C LEU A 179 9.15 -22.97 -17.25
N LYS A 180 9.47 -23.58 -16.10
CA LYS A 180 10.01 -24.94 -16.03
C LYS A 180 9.07 -25.96 -16.69
N ARG A 181 7.74 -25.84 -16.48
CA ARG A 181 6.74 -26.70 -17.13
C ARG A 181 6.77 -26.54 -18.65
N PHE A 182 6.85 -25.31 -19.15
CA PHE A 182 6.75 -25.03 -20.59
C PHE A 182 8.04 -25.35 -21.35
N THR A 183 9.20 -25.23 -20.70
CA THR A 183 10.50 -25.39 -21.35
C THR A 183 11.19 -26.71 -21.01
N GLY A 184 10.81 -27.33 -19.89
CA GLY A 184 11.51 -28.48 -19.33
C GLY A 184 12.91 -28.16 -18.79
N ARG A 185 13.28 -26.88 -18.73
CA ARG A 185 14.62 -26.42 -18.33
C ARG A 185 14.66 -26.01 -16.86
N PRO A 186 15.85 -25.99 -16.23
CA PRO A 186 16.02 -25.39 -14.92
C PRO A 186 15.51 -23.94 -14.89
N THR A 187 14.83 -23.55 -13.82
CA THR A 187 14.31 -22.19 -13.67
C THR A 187 14.46 -21.70 -12.25
N HIS A 188 14.91 -20.45 -12.10
CA HIS A 188 15.29 -19.83 -10.85
C HIS A 188 14.39 -18.64 -10.56
N PRO A 189 13.57 -18.68 -9.49
CA PRO A 189 12.78 -17.54 -9.06
C PRO A 189 13.65 -16.54 -8.30
N VAL A 190 13.54 -15.28 -8.67
CA VAL A 190 14.23 -14.15 -8.08
C VAL A 190 13.20 -13.10 -7.67
N VAL A 191 13.41 -12.52 -6.50
CA VAL A 191 12.69 -11.32 -6.09
C VAL A 191 13.72 -10.22 -5.91
N ALA A 192 13.48 -9.08 -6.57
CA ALA A 192 14.41 -7.96 -6.58
C ALA A 192 13.73 -6.68 -6.09
N GLY A 193 14.39 -5.96 -5.18
CA GLY A 193 13.80 -4.75 -4.64
C GLY A 193 14.68 -3.94 -3.72
N VAL A 194 14.19 -2.74 -3.37
CA VAL A 194 14.92 -1.81 -2.47
C VAL A 194 14.78 -2.22 -1.02
N ARG A 195 13.65 -2.84 -0.68
CA ARG A 195 13.35 -3.29 0.67
C ARG A 195 12.70 -4.65 0.59
N ARG A 196 12.84 -5.41 1.66
CA ARG A 196 12.07 -6.62 1.89
C ARG A 196 11.37 -6.56 3.23
N ASP A 197 10.16 -7.11 3.29
CA ASP A 197 9.49 -7.38 4.56
C ASP A 197 9.91 -8.74 5.14
N ILE A 198 9.43 -9.03 6.35
CA ILE A 198 9.73 -10.29 7.04
C ILE A 198 9.09 -11.52 6.36
N GLY A 199 8.08 -11.31 5.52
CA GLY A 199 7.31 -12.38 4.89
C GLY A 199 8.08 -13.15 3.84
N ILE A 200 9.16 -12.60 3.27
CA ILE A 200 9.98 -13.29 2.27
C ILE A 200 11.12 -14.11 2.86
N GLN A 201 11.51 -13.85 4.12
CA GLN A 201 12.68 -14.47 4.73
C GLN A 201 12.63 -16.02 4.73
N PRO A 202 11.49 -16.68 5.02
CA PRO A 202 11.42 -18.13 4.99
C PRO A 202 11.73 -18.73 3.61
N ASP A 203 11.26 -18.10 2.51
CA ASP A 203 11.51 -18.60 1.15
C ASP A 203 12.97 -18.41 0.73
N ILE A 204 13.64 -17.37 1.25
CA ILE A 204 15.08 -17.15 1.04
C ILE A 204 15.90 -18.18 1.83
N ASP A 205 15.58 -18.39 3.11
CA ASP A 205 16.30 -19.32 3.98
C ASP A 205 16.18 -20.76 3.50
N ASP A 206 15.01 -21.13 2.96
CA ASP A 206 14.76 -22.43 2.33
C ASP A 206 15.42 -22.58 0.94
N GLY A 207 16.06 -21.52 0.42
CA GLY A 207 16.65 -21.49 -0.92
C GLY A 207 15.64 -21.60 -2.06
N LYS A 208 14.36 -21.35 -1.79
CA LYS A 208 13.28 -21.41 -2.79
C LYS A 208 13.32 -20.23 -3.74
N VAL A 209 13.73 -19.05 -3.24
CA VAL A 209 13.80 -17.79 -3.99
C VAL A 209 15.13 -17.11 -3.71
N PHE A 210 15.76 -16.58 -4.75
CA PHE A 210 16.91 -15.71 -4.59
C PHE A 210 16.47 -14.25 -4.38
N TRP A 211 17.11 -13.57 -3.42
CA TRP A 211 16.88 -12.16 -3.15
C TRP A 211 18.00 -11.32 -3.75
N HIS A 212 17.64 -10.35 -4.60
CA HIS A 212 18.56 -9.34 -5.08
C HIS A 212 18.17 -7.96 -4.53
N GLN A 213 19.11 -7.33 -3.83
CA GLN A 213 18.93 -5.99 -3.27
C GLN A 213 19.21 -4.96 -4.38
N ILE A 214 18.22 -4.09 -4.65
CA ILE A 214 18.40 -2.91 -5.49
C ILE A 214 18.79 -1.76 -4.58
N ASP A 215 19.90 -1.10 -4.86
CA ASP A 215 20.33 0.09 -4.14
C ASP A 215 19.50 1.32 -4.56
N GLU A 216 19.26 2.25 -3.63
CA GLU A 216 18.42 3.43 -3.92
C GLU A 216 19.01 4.31 -5.04
N ASP A 217 20.32 4.25 -5.28
CA ASP A 217 20.97 4.97 -6.38
C ASP A 217 20.75 4.32 -7.75
N GLN A 218 20.44 3.02 -7.80
CA GLN A 218 20.07 2.29 -9.02
C GLN A 218 18.64 2.62 -9.49
N LEU A 219 17.82 3.24 -8.64
CA LEU A 219 16.48 3.72 -9.00
C LEU A 219 16.49 5.04 -9.79
N LYS A 220 17.67 5.64 -10.00
CA LYS A 220 17.76 6.92 -10.71
C LYS A 220 17.32 6.75 -12.19
N PRO A 221 16.47 7.66 -12.70
CA PRO A 221 15.99 7.61 -14.09
C PRO A 221 17.13 7.62 -15.10
#